data_AF-A0A1I1DN95-F1
#
_entry.id   AF-A0A1I1DN95-F1
#
_cell.length_a   1.000
_cell.length_b   1.000
_cell.length_c   1.000
_cell.angle_alpha   90.00
_cell.angle_beta   90.00
_cell.angle_gamma   90.00
#
_symmetry.space_group_name_H-M   'P 1'
#
loop_
_entity.id
_entity.type
_entity.pdbx_description
1 polymer ?
#
loop_
_entity_poly.entity_id
_entity_poly.type
_entity_poly.pdbx_seq_one_letter_code
_entity_poly.pdbx_strand_id
1 'polypeptide(L)'
;MKYALIDADVVVQVQPYFETGFIEAPDGVICGWLWDGDVFTPAPPPPPVIPAAVTRRQARQALLLAGLLADVQPAIDAIPDPVQRGLAQIEWDDSQMFERHRPLLIALATALGLDAAALDALFVTAEAL
;
A
#
# COMPACT_ATOMS: atom_id res chain seq x y z
N MET A 1 21.14 31.03 -2.72
CA MET A 1 19.82 31.27 -3.32
C MET A 1 19.80 30.67 -4.71
N LYS A 2 18.69 30.03 -5.07
CA LYS A 2 18.44 29.43 -6.38
C LYS A 2 17.25 30.13 -7.05
N TYR A 3 17.01 29.80 -8.30
CA TYR A 3 15.85 30.25 -9.05
C TYR A 3 15.12 29.04 -9.60
N ALA A 4 13.79 29.02 -9.47
CA ALA A 4 12.92 27.92 -9.87
C ALA A 4 11.98 28.35 -11.00
N LEU A 5 11.82 27.49 -12.01
CA LEU A 5 10.75 27.61 -13.00
C LEU A 5 9.57 26.79 -12.53
N ILE A 6 8.39 27.41 -12.51
CA ILE A 6 7.14 26.77 -12.12
C ILE A 6 6.31 26.50 -13.36
N ASP A 7 5.82 25.27 -13.50
CA ASP A 7 4.82 24.88 -14.48
C ASP A 7 3.71 24.10 -13.77
N ALA A 8 2.46 24.49 -13.98
CA ALA A 8 1.29 23.93 -13.31
C ALA A 8 1.47 23.74 -11.78
N ASP A 9 1.94 24.78 -11.08
CA ASP A 9 2.20 24.81 -9.64
C ASP A 9 3.31 23.84 -9.16
N VAL A 10 4.14 23.33 -10.07
CA VAL A 10 5.26 22.42 -9.77
C VAL A 10 6.58 23.03 -10.24
N VAL A 11 7.61 22.92 -9.40
CA VAL A 11 8.99 23.25 -9.76
C VAL A 11 9.48 22.26 -10.82
N VAL A 12 9.64 22.71 -12.06
CA VAL A 12 10.13 21.86 -13.17
C VAL A 12 11.62 22.00 -13.40
N GLN A 13 12.21 23.13 -12.99
CA GLN A 13 13.64 23.40 -13.14
C GLN A 13 14.14 24.25 -11.98
N VAL A 14 15.39 24.03 -11.56
CA VAL A 14 16.09 24.85 -10.56
C VAL A 14 17.50 25.17 -11.04
N GLN A 15 17.93 26.43 -10.88
CA GLN A 15 19.24 26.91 -11.34
C GLN A 15 19.87 27.97 -10.43
N PRO A 16 21.20 28.21 -10.50
CA PRO A 16 21.89 29.13 -9.59
C PRO A 16 21.89 30.60 -10.03
N TYR A 17 21.39 30.92 -11.22
CA TYR A 17 21.35 32.29 -11.77
C TYR A 17 19.94 32.67 -12.22
N PHE A 18 19.64 33.97 -12.14
CA PHE A 18 18.34 34.49 -12.54
C PHE A 18 18.16 34.44 -14.07
N GLU A 19 16.96 34.07 -14.50
CA GLU A 19 16.50 34.14 -15.89
C GLU A 19 15.01 34.52 -15.90
N THR A 20 14.58 35.20 -16.96
CA THR A 20 13.18 35.62 -17.11
C THR A 20 12.24 34.42 -17.04
N GLY A 21 11.24 34.49 -16.17
CA GLY A 21 10.28 33.40 -15.94
C GLY A 21 10.60 32.53 -14.72
N PHE A 22 11.76 32.71 -14.10
CA PHE A 22 12.10 32.04 -12.85
C PHE A 22 11.80 32.93 -11.64
N ILE A 23 11.44 32.29 -10.54
CA ILE A 23 11.22 32.93 -9.22
C ILE A 23 12.34 32.53 -8.26
N GLU A 24 12.64 33.40 -7.29
CA GLU A 24 13.64 33.12 -6.26
C GLU A 24 13.19 31.97 -5.35
N ALA A 25 14.09 31.03 -5.09
CA ALA A 25 13.82 29.83 -4.32
C ALA A 25 14.91 29.61 -3.24
N PRO A 26 14.54 29.14 -2.04
CA PRO A 26 15.50 28.67 -1.06
C PRO A 26 16.43 27.58 -1.62
N ASP A 27 17.66 27.47 -1.10
CA ASP A 27 18.67 26.55 -1.64
C ASP A 27 18.26 25.06 -1.57
N GLY A 28 17.34 24.70 -0.66
CA GLY A 28 16.81 23.35 -0.52
C GLY A 28 15.74 22.95 -1.52
N VAL A 29 15.19 23.90 -2.29
CA VAL A 29 14.16 23.62 -3.30
C VAL A 29 14.78 22.83 -4.46
N ILE A 30 14.06 21.79 -4.87
CA ILE A 30 14.41 20.90 -5.99
C ILE A 30 13.20 20.72 -6.90
N CYS A 31 13.43 20.17 -8.09
CA CYS A 31 12.35 19.81 -9.01
C CYS A 31 11.36 18.84 -8.36
N GLY A 32 10.08 19.01 -8.66
CA GLY A 32 8.97 18.24 -8.10
C GLY A 32 8.36 18.83 -6.82
N TRP A 33 8.95 19.88 -6.24
CA TRP A 33 8.29 20.63 -5.16
C TRP A 33 7.07 21.40 -5.71
N LEU A 34 6.06 21.56 -4.87
CA LEU A 34 4.87 22.34 -5.17
C LEU A 34 5.10 23.81 -4.82
N TRP A 35 4.45 24.69 -5.58
CA TRP A 35 4.45 26.13 -5.37
C TRP A 35 3.00 26.62 -5.33
N ASP A 36 2.59 27.22 -4.21
CA ASP A 36 1.20 27.69 -3.99
C ASP A 36 1.03 29.21 -4.22
N GLY A 37 2.07 29.89 -4.70
CA GLY A 37 2.10 31.35 -4.85
C GLY A 37 2.83 32.09 -3.73
N ASP A 38 3.14 31.43 -2.62
CA ASP A 38 3.86 32.03 -1.47
C ASP A 38 4.96 31.11 -0.91
N VAL A 39 4.73 29.80 -0.88
CA VAL A 39 5.61 28.82 -0.23
C VAL A 39 5.94 27.64 -1.15
N PHE A 40 7.21 27.24 -1.12
CA PHE A 40 7.66 25.97 -1.70
C PHE A 40 7.42 24.84 -0.70
N THR A 41 6.67 23.83 -1.10
CA THR A 41 6.43 22.64 -0.27
C THR A 41 6.92 21.38 -0.99
N PRO A 42 7.57 20.43 -0.30
CA PRO A 42 7.90 19.16 -0.92
C PRO A 42 6.60 18.46 -1.34
N ALA A 43 6.60 17.83 -2.51
CA ALA A 43 5.46 16.99 -2.88
C ALA A 43 5.23 15.91 -1.81
N PRO A 44 3.96 15.60 -1.49
CA PRO A 44 3.67 14.51 -0.58
C PRO A 44 4.28 13.20 -1.12
N PRO A 45 4.81 12.33 -0.24
CA PRO A 45 5.32 11.05 -0.68
C PRO A 45 4.20 10.26 -1.40
N PRO A 46 4.54 9.46 -2.42
CA PRO A 46 3.55 8.62 -3.07
C PRO A 46 2.91 7.68 -2.03
N PRO A 47 1.61 7.35 -2.19
CA PRO A 47 0.95 6.41 -1.31
C PRO A 47 1.68 5.06 -1.34
N PRO A 48 1.69 4.31 -0.22
CA PRO A 48 2.32 3.00 -0.18
C PRO A 48 1.69 2.07 -1.22
N VAL A 49 2.54 1.36 -1.97
CA VAL A 49 2.07 0.35 -2.92
C VAL A 49 1.59 -0.85 -2.12
N ILE A 50 0.31 -1.17 -2.23
CA ILE A 50 -0.26 -2.37 -1.59
C ILE A 50 0.02 -3.57 -2.52
N PRO A 51 0.73 -4.60 -2.06
CA PRO A 51 1.02 -5.78 -2.86
C PRO A 51 -0.26 -6.43 -3.38
N ALA A 52 -0.25 -6.82 -4.65
CA ALA A 52 -1.37 -7.55 -5.25
C ALA A 52 -1.42 -9.01 -4.79
N ALA A 53 -0.28 -9.58 -4.43
CA ALA A 53 -0.15 -10.92 -3.91
C ALA A 53 1.05 -11.04 -2.97
N VAL A 54 1.00 -11.98 -2.02
CA VAL A 54 2.11 -12.32 -1.13
C VAL A 54 2.28 -13.84 -1.06
N THR A 55 3.48 -14.32 -0.74
CA THR A 55 3.71 -15.76 -0.60
C THR A 55 2.94 -16.34 0.59
N ARG A 56 2.68 -17.65 0.56
CA ARG A 56 2.05 -18.36 1.69
C ARG A 56 2.79 -18.15 3.00
N ARG A 57 4.13 -18.17 2.95
CA ARG A 57 5.00 -17.95 4.11
C ARG A 57 4.74 -16.57 4.71
N GLN A 58 4.81 -15.53 3.88
CA GLN A 58 4.60 -14.15 4.27
C GLN A 58 3.21 -13.91 4.87
N ALA A 59 2.16 -14.41 4.21
CA ALA A 59 0.79 -14.30 4.72
C ALA A 59 0.62 -14.96 6.09
N ARG A 60 1.12 -16.19 6.26
CA ARG A 60 1.03 -16.91 7.55
C ARG A 60 1.83 -16.20 8.65
N GLN A 61 3.00 -15.65 8.34
CA GLN A 61 3.78 -14.87 9.30
C GLN A 61 3.07 -13.56 9.67
N ALA A 62 2.52 -12.82 8.70
CA ALA A 62 1.77 -11.60 8.98
C ALA A 62 0.52 -11.86 9.82
N LEU A 63 -0.25 -12.92 9.50
CA LEU A 63 -1.39 -13.35 10.31
C LEU A 63 -0.98 -13.77 11.73
N LEU A 64 0.18 -14.41 11.89
CA LEU A 64 0.70 -14.79 13.21
C LEU A 64 1.05 -13.54 14.03
N LEU A 65 1.74 -12.57 13.42
CA LEU A 65 2.13 -11.32 14.07
C LEU A 65 0.90 -10.45 14.40
N ALA A 66 -0.16 -10.54 13.59
CA ALA A 66 -1.44 -9.90 13.86
C ALA A 66 -2.30 -10.64 14.91
N GLY A 67 -1.87 -11.82 15.38
CA GLY A 67 -2.62 -12.65 16.32
C GLY A 67 -3.83 -13.37 15.72
N LEU A 68 -3.99 -13.36 14.39
CA LEU A 68 -5.16 -13.87 13.67
C LEU A 68 -4.96 -15.27 13.09
N LEU A 69 -3.72 -15.78 13.03
CA LEU A 69 -3.45 -17.07 12.38
C LEU A 69 -4.24 -18.23 13.01
N ALA A 70 -4.46 -18.20 14.32
CA ALA A 70 -5.23 -19.22 15.03
C ALA A 70 -6.72 -19.22 14.65
N ASP A 71 -7.25 -18.07 14.21
CA ASP A 71 -8.66 -17.89 13.88
C ASP A 71 -9.00 -18.31 12.44
N VAL A 72 -7.98 -18.55 11.60
CA VAL A 72 -8.19 -18.95 10.20
C VAL A 72 -8.96 -20.26 10.06
N GLN A 73 -8.56 -21.30 10.80
CA GLN A 73 -9.25 -22.59 10.72
C GLN A 73 -10.69 -22.51 11.26
N PRO A 74 -10.96 -21.90 12.44
CA PRO A 74 -12.33 -21.62 12.87
C PRO A 74 -13.17 -20.85 11.84
N ALA A 75 -12.59 -19.85 11.17
CA ALA A 75 -13.28 -19.08 10.14
C ALA A 75 -13.64 -19.94 8.90
N ILE A 76 -12.75 -20.85 8.48
CA ILE A 76 -13.03 -21.83 7.42
C ILE A 76 -14.15 -22.79 7.88
N ASP A 77 -14.03 -23.36 9.08
CA ASP A 77 -14.99 -24.34 9.61
C ASP A 77 -16.41 -23.75 9.74
N ALA A 78 -16.51 -22.45 10.01
CA ALA A 78 -17.76 -21.72 10.13
C ALA A 78 -18.51 -21.53 8.79
N ILE A 79 -17.88 -21.75 7.63
CA ILE A 79 -18.53 -21.63 6.32
C ILE A 79 -19.65 -22.68 6.23
N PRO A 80 -20.95 -22.32 6.10
CA PRO A 80 -22.04 -23.30 6.17
C PRO A 80 -22.12 -24.27 4.99
N ASP A 81 -21.83 -23.75 3.79
CA ASP A 81 -21.86 -24.54 2.56
C ASP A 81 -20.64 -25.49 2.51
N PRO A 82 -20.85 -26.81 2.42
CA PRO A 82 -19.75 -27.78 2.48
C PRO A 82 -18.81 -27.71 1.28
N VAL A 83 -19.31 -27.29 0.10
CA VAL A 83 -18.48 -27.13 -1.10
C VAL A 83 -17.60 -25.90 -0.96
N GLN A 84 -18.16 -24.75 -0.53
CA GLN A 84 -17.38 -23.54 -0.29
C GLN A 84 -16.35 -23.72 0.82
N ARG A 85 -16.72 -24.43 1.90
CA ARG A 85 -15.77 -24.79 2.96
C ARG A 85 -14.61 -25.61 2.42
N GLY A 86 -14.90 -26.64 1.62
CA GLY A 86 -13.88 -27.48 1.00
C GLY A 86 -12.96 -26.69 0.07
N LEU A 87 -13.51 -25.77 -0.73
CA LEU A 87 -12.72 -24.88 -1.58
C LEU A 87 -11.83 -23.93 -0.76
N ALA A 88 -12.35 -23.36 0.33
CA ALA A 88 -11.56 -22.50 1.22
C ALA A 88 -10.42 -23.25 1.89
N GLN A 89 -10.68 -24.49 2.33
CA GLN A 89 -9.67 -25.36 2.92
C GLN A 89 -8.55 -25.67 1.90
N ILE A 90 -8.92 -26.11 0.69
CA ILE A 90 -7.96 -26.40 -0.39
C ILE A 90 -7.13 -25.15 -0.70
N GLU A 91 -7.77 -23.98 -0.80
CA GLU A 91 -7.03 -22.75 -1.09
C GLU A 91 -6.06 -22.38 0.04
N TRP A 92 -6.47 -22.49 1.30
CA TRP A 92 -5.60 -22.25 2.45
C TRP A 92 -4.43 -23.25 2.54
N ASP A 93 -4.67 -24.51 2.18
CA ASP A 93 -3.73 -25.61 2.30
C ASP A 93 -2.73 -25.70 1.14
N ASP A 94 -3.16 -25.39 -0.08
CA ASP A 94 -2.37 -25.66 -1.28
C ASP A 94 -1.84 -24.39 -1.96
N SER A 95 -2.39 -23.21 -1.65
CA SER A 95 -1.93 -21.96 -2.26
C SER A 95 -0.47 -21.66 -1.92
N GLN A 96 0.32 -21.42 -2.96
CA GLN A 96 1.70 -20.91 -2.82
C GLN A 96 1.74 -19.39 -2.67
N MET A 97 0.72 -18.72 -3.23
CA MET A 97 0.56 -17.28 -3.26
C MET A 97 -0.88 -16.92 -2.89
N PHE A 98 -1.04 -15.87 -2.10
CA PHE A 98 -2.34 -15.31 -1.76
C PHE A 98 -2.51 -13.97 -2.49
N GLU A 99 -3.54 -13.87 -3.32
CA GLU A 99 -3.86 -12.67 -4.09
C GLU A 99 -4.93 -11.84 -3.36
N ARG A 100 -4.65 -10.55 -3.14
CA ARG A 100 -5.48 -9.65 -2.32
C ARG A 100 -6.91 -9.53 -2.81
N HIS A 101 -7.10 -9.58 -4.14
CA HIS A 101 -8.40 -9.38 -4.78
C HIS A 101 -9.18 -10.68 -5.01
N ARG A 102 -8.67 -11.84 -4.55
CA ARG A 102 -9.42 -13.09 -4.71
C ARG A 102 -10.67 -13.09 -3.83
N PRO A 103 -11.86 -13.42 -4.39
CA PRO A 103 -13.11 -13.40 -3.64
C PRO A 103 -13.09 -14.25 -2.37
N LEU A 104 -12.47 -15.44 -2.43
CA LEU A 104 -12.41 -16.34 -1.28
C LEU A 104 -11.53 -15.79 -0.15
N LEU A 105 -10.40 -15.16 -0.50
CA LEU A 105 -9.53 -14.49 0.47
C LEU A 105 -10.23 -13.30 1.12
N ILE A 106 -10.96 -12.49 0.36
CA ILE A 106 -11.74 -11.36 0.88
C ILE A 106 -12.83 -11.85 1.86
N ALA A 107 -13.52 -12.93 1.51
CA ALA A 107 -14.54 -13.54 2.37
C ALA A 107 -13.91 -14.05 3.69
N LEU A 108 -12.77 -14.72 3.61
CA LEU A 108 -12.04 -15.20 4.78
C LEU A 108 -11.53 -14.04 5.65
N ALA A 109 -10.95 -12.99 5.05
CA ALA A 109 -10.51 -11.79 5.76
C ALA A 109 -11.67 -11.12 6.51
N THR A 110 -12.85 -11.03 5.88
CA THR A 110 -14.06 -10.50 6.50
C THR A 110 -14.49 -11.36 7.70
N ALA A 111 -14.42 -12.69 7.58
CA ALA A 111 -14.72 -13.62 8.68
C ALA A 111 -13.73 -13.50 9.86
N LEU A 112 -12.50 -13.06 9.58
CA LEU A 112 -11.48 -12.71 10.59
C LEU A 112 -11.65 -11.30 11.18
N GLY A 113 -12.69 -10.56 10.78
CA GLY A 113 -12.95 -9.19 11.23
C GLY A 113 -12.06 -8.13 10.59
N LEU A 114 -11.38 -8.45 9.49
CA LEU A 114 -10.58 -7.49 8.72
C LEU A 114 -11.48 -6.74 7.74
N ASP A 115 -11.46 -5.40 7.81
CA ASP A 115 -11.97 -4.55 6.73
C ASP A 115 -10.92 -4.42 5.60
N ALA A 116 -11.29 -3.69 4.54
CA ALA A 116 -10.41 -3.51 3.38
C ALA A 116 -9.07 -2.86 3.75
N ALA A 117 -9.08 -1.88 4.66
CA ALA A 117 -7.87 -1.16 5.07
C ALA A 117 -6.95 -2.05 5.93
N ALA A 118 -7.53 -2.85 6.83
CA ALA A 118 -6.80 -3.81 7.65
C ALA A 118 -6.20 -4.94 6.79
N LEU A 119 -6.93 -5.40 5.77
CA LEU A 119 -6.41 -6.37 4.81
C LEU A 119 -5.22 -5.78 4.02
N ASP A 120 -5.34 -4.53 3.56
CA ASP A 120 -4.26 -3.84 2.85
C ASP A 120 -3.01 -3.70 3.74
N ALA A 121 -3.18 -3.31 5.00
CA ALA A 121 -2.11 -3.21 5.98
C ALA A 121 -1.45 -4.57 6.24
N LEU A 122 -2.22 -5.66 6.28
CA LEU A 122 -1.71 -7.02 6.43
C LEU A 122 -0.83 -7.41 5.23
N PHE A 123 -1.25 -7.09 4.00
CA PHE A 123 -0.47 -7.35 2.78
C PHE A 123 0.83 -6.54 2.74
N VAL A 124 0.79 -5.27 3.11
CA VAL A 124 2.00 -4.43 3.24
C VAL A 124 2.96 -5.01 4.27
N THR A 125 2.45 -5.49 5.42
CA THR A 125 3.26 -6.14 6.45
C THR A 125 3.88 -7.44 5.94
N ALA A 126 3.09 -8.25 5.23
CA ALA A 126 3.51 -9.54 4.69
C ALA A 126 4.65 -9.41 3.67
N GLU A 127 4.62 -8.40 2.79
CA GLU A 127 5.68 -8.15 1.80
C GLU A 127 7.06 -7.91 2.44
N ALA A 128 7.08 -7.35 3.66
CA ALA A 128 8.30 -7.05 4.39
C ALA A 128 8.95 -8.27 5.10
N LEU A 129 8.37 -9.47 4.99
CA LEU A 129 8.78 -10.72 5.68
C LEU A 129 9.41 -11.76 4.74
#